data_AF-A0AAV9JEQ4-F1
#
_entry.id   AF-A0AAV9JEQ4-F1
#
_cell.length_a   1.000
_cell.length_b   1.000
_cell.length_c   1.000
_cell.angle_alpha   90.00
_cell.angle_beta   90.00
_cell.angle_gamma   90.00
#
_symmetry.space_group_name_H-M   'P 1'
#
loop_
_entity.id
_entity.type
_entity.pdbx_description
1 polymer ?
#
loop_
_entity_poly.entity_id
_entity_poly.type
_entity_poly.pdbx_seq_one_letter_code
_entity_poly.pdbx_strand_id
1 'polypeptide(L)'
;MDTAFFRSFCVDNSSLSQPVEVTPSTFDDSTPVVVVELTFLAAGEVLGVSKIKGGNRYATTYLSSMSIVFYPAEQKCRLWLTV
;
A
#
# COMPACT_ATOMS: atom_id res chain seq x y z
N MET A 1 -10.09 -7.39 5.89
CA MET A 1 -8.64 -7.37 6.14
C MET A 1 -8.46 -7.08 7.61
N ASP A 2 -7.87 -7.98 8.38
CA ASP A 2 -7.57 -7.71 9.79
C ASP A 2 -6.23 -6.98 9.95
N THR A 3 -5.98 -6.46 11.15
CA THR A 3 -4.79 -5.65 11.46
C THR A 3 -3.50 -6.45 11.37
N ALA A 4 -3.53 -7.74 11.74
CA ALA A 4 -2.37 -8.62 11.66
C ALA A 4 -1.94 -8.86 10.21
N PHE A 5 -2.90 -9.13 9.32
CA PHE A 5 -2.67 -9.24 7.89
C PHE A 5 -2.22 -7.92 7.28
N PHE A 6 -2.86 -6.80 7.63
CA PHE A 6 -2.43 -5.49 7.12
C PHE A 6 -0.96 -5.21 7.47
N ARG A 7 -0.57 -5.51 8.72
CA ARG A 7 0.79 -5.31 9.18
C ARG A 7 1.79 -6.20 8.44
N SER A 8 1.50 -7.49 8.29
CA SER A 8 2.39 -8.40 7.54
C SER A 8 2.46 -8.08 6.05
N PHE A 9 1.38 -7.53 5.48
CA PHE A 9 1.28 -7.21 4.06
C PHE A 9 1.97 -5.89 3.70
N CYS A 10 1.83 -4.84 4.52
CA CYS A 10 2.30 -3.49 4.20
C CYS A 10 3.56 -3.05 4.98
N VAL A 11 3.75 -3.53 6.21
CA VAL A 11 4.75 -2.99 7.15
C VAL A 11 5.90 -3.98 7.35
N ASP A 12 5.57 -5.20 7.79
CA ASP A 12 6.54 -6.25 8.11
C ASP A 12 6.77 -7.20 6.90
N ASN A 13 6.59 -6.69 5.68
CA ASN A 13 6.67 -7.47 4.46
C ASN A 13 8.14 -7.65 4.03
N SER A 14 8.63 -8.90 4.08
CA SER A 14 10.01 -9.24 3.72
C SER A 14 10.36 -9.07 2.23
N SER A 15 9.35 -8.85 1.37
CA SER A 15 9.57 -8.57 -0.05
C SER A 15 9.91 -7.10 -0.31
N LEU A 16 9.71 -6.22 0.67
CA LEU A 16 10.05 -4.81 0.56
C LEU A 16 11.56 -4.61 0.67
N SER A 17 12.15 -3.91 -0.29
CA SER A 17 13.57 -3.56 -0.23
C SER A 17 13.86 -2.39 0.71
N GLN A 18 12.84 -1.60 1.04
CA GLN A 18 12.91 -0.46 1.94
C GLN A 18 11.69 -0.43 2.88
N PRO A 19 11.86 0.02 4.13
CA PRO A 19 10.73 0.20 5.03
C PRO A 19 9.79 1.26 4.47
N VAL A 20 8.49 1.03 4.63
CA VAL A 20 7.44 1.95 4.18
C VAL A 20 6.95 2.77 5.36
N GLU A 21 6.67 4.04 5.12
CA GLU A 21 6.13 4.94 6.13
C GLU A 21 4.64 4.63 6.37
N VAL A 22 4.32 4.29 7.62
CA VAL A 22 2.94 4.07 8.09
C VAL A 22 2.56 5.15 9.09
N THR A 23 1.36 5.70 8.92
CA THR A 23 0.81 6.74 9.79
C THR A 23 -0.54 6.29 10.34
N PRO A 24 -0.72 6.19 11.67
CA PRO A 24 0.30 6.37 12.71
C PRO A 24 1.31 5.21 12.74
N SER A 25 2.51 5.46 13.30
CA SER A 25 3.60 4.48 13.39
C SER A 25 3.27 3.26 14.27
N THR A 26 2.39 3.45 15.25
CA THR A 26 1.83 2.41 16.09
C THR A 26 0.31 2.43 15.97
N PHE A 27 -0.29 1.29 15.66
CA PHE A 27 -1.74 1.15 15.51
C PHE A 27 -2.20 -0.22 16.00
N ASP A 28 -3.48 -0.30 16.31
CA ASP A 28 -4.20 -1.47 16.78
C ASP A 28 -5.62 -1.50 16.19
N ASP A 29 -6.44 -2.46 16.61
CA ASP A 29 -7.83 -2.61 16.15
C ASP A 29 -8.75 -1.43 16.55
N SER A 30 -8.32 -0.61 17.51
CA SER A 30 -9.05 0.59 17.97
C SER A 30 -8.67 1.85 17.19
N THR A 31 -7.59 1.79 16.41
CA THR A 31 -7.11 2.93 15.63
C THR A 31 -8.12 3.26 14.52
N PRO A 32 -8.56 4.52 14.37
CA PRO A 32 -9.64 4.84 13.45
C PRO A 32 -9.25 4.67 11.99
N VAL A 33 -8.03 5.10 11.64
CA VAL A 33 -7.49 5.05 10.28
C VAL A 33 -5.98 4.84 10.34
N VAL A 34 -5.47 3.99 9.45
CA VAL A 34 -4.05 3.77 9.21
C VAL A 34 -3.77 4.01 7.73
N VAL A 35 -2.75 4.80 7.42
CA VAL A 35 -2.37 5.15 6.05
C VAL A 35 -0.95 4.69 5.79
N VAL A 36 -0.73 4.10 4.63
CA VAL A 36 0.58 3.71 4.11
C VAL A 36 0.76 4.36 2.75
N GLU A 37 1.86 5.09 2.57
CA GLU A 37 2.21 5.72 1.31
C GLU A 37 3.31 4.91 0.62
N LEU A 38 3.05 4.47 -0.61
CA LEU A 38 3.94 3.64 -1.41
C LEU A 38 4.44 4.40 -2.63
N THR A 39 5.76 4.36 -2.83
CA THR A 39 6.39 4.75 -4.10
C THR A 39 6.10 3.70 -5.18
N PHE A 40 6.37 4.02 -6.45
CA PHE A 40 6.30 3.05 -7.54
C PHE A 40 7.02 1.73 -7.21
N LEU A 41 8.24 1.81 -6.68
CA LEU A 41 9.06 0.64 -6.40
C LEU A 41 8.43 -0.23 -5.30
N ALA A 42 8.10 0.37 -4.15
CA ALA A 42 7.48 -0.35 -3.03
C ALA A 42 6.10 -0.93 -3.41
N ALA A 43 5.29 -0.18 -4.16
CA ALA A 43 4.01 -0.66 -4.67
C ALA A 43 4.16 -1.85 -5.62
N GLY A 44 5.23 -1.87 -6.43
CA GLY A 44 5.57 -2.97 -7.32
C GLY A 44 6.05 -4.22 -6.58
N GLU A 45 6.74 -4.05 -5.47
CA GLU A 45 7.17 -5.14 -4.58
C GLU A 45 5.99 -5.76 -3.82
N VAL A 46 5.03 -4.94 -3.38
CA VAL A 46 3.84 -5.40 -2.62
C VAL A 46 2.78 -6.05 -3.53
N LEU A 47 2.44 -5.42 -4.66
CA LEU A 47 1.32 -5.84 -5.51
C LEU A 47 1.74 -6.52 -6.83
N GLY A 48 3.02 -6.43 -7.18
CA GLY A 48 3.55 -6.83 -8.48
C GLY A 48 3.48 -5.68 -9.51
N VAL A 49 4.58 -5.51 -10.26
CA VAL A 49 4.74 -4.41 -11.24
C VAL A 49 3.61 -4.40 -12.31
N SER A 50 3.07 -5.56 -12.68
CA SER A 50 1.97 -5.65 -13.65
C SER A 50 0.64 -5.06 -13.16
N LYS A 51 0.53 -4.77 -11.85
CA LYS A 51 -0.66 -4.15 -11.24
C LYS A 51 -0.54 -2.64 -11.04
N ILE A 52 0.68 -2.11 -11.15
CA ILE A 52 0.99 -0.69 -10.93
C ILE A 52 1.60 0.00 -12.16
N LYS A 53 1.74 -0.75 -13.25
CA LYS A 53 2.19 -0.27 -14.55
C LYS A 53 1.08 -0.52 -15.56
N GLY A 54 0.74 0.52 -16.32
CA GLY A 54 -0.29 0.46 -17.35
C GLY A 54 0.17 1.11 -18.65
N GLY A 55 -0.80 1.40 -19.51
CA GLY A 55 -0.56 2.06 -20.80
C GLY A 55 -1.11 1.27 -21.98
N ASN A 56 -0.73 1.69 -23.18
CA ASN A 56 -1.14 1.07 -24.44
C ASN A 56 0.09 0.90 -25.36
N ARG A 57 -0.12 0.48 -26.62
CA ARG A 57 1.00 0.29 -27.56
C ARG A 57 1.82 1.56 -27.86
N TYR A 58 1.30 2.73 -27.51
CA TYR A 58 1.87 4.03 -27.83
C TYR A 58 2.55 4.70 -26.63
N ALA A 59 2.11 4.39 -25.41
CA ALA A 59 2.65 5.00 -24.19
C ALA A 59 2.56 4.04 -23.02
N THR A 60 3.61 4.03 -22.20
CA THR A 60 3.63 3.35 -20.90
C THR A 60 3.35 4.38 -19.82
N THR A 61 2.45 4.05 -18.89
CA THR A 61 2.15 4.90 -17.73
C THR A 61 2.59 4.20 -16.47
N TYR A 62 3.27 4.96 -15.60
CA TYR A 62 3.82 4.48 -14.35
C TYR A 62 3.06 5.11 -13.20
N LEU A 63 2.78 4.34 -12.16
CA LEU A 63 2.27 4.87 -10.91
C LEU A 63 3.22 5.97 -10.38
N SER A 64 2.67 7.13 -10.06
CA SER A 64 3.38 8.21 -9.38
C SER A 64 3.43 7.93 -7.86
N SER A 65 2.28 7.72 -7.24
CA SER A 65 2.15 7.33 -5.84
C SER A 65 0.92 6.45 -5.58
N MET A 66 0.96 5.66 -4.51
CA MET A 66 -0.17 4.89 -4.02
C MET A 66 -0.37 5.08 -2.53
N SER A 67 -1.61 5.32 -2.13
CA SER A 67 -1.99 5.44 -0.71
C SER A 67 -2.92 4.29 -0.35
N ILE A 68 -2.53 3.49 0.64
CA ILE A 68 -3.36 2.43 1.21
C ILE A 68 -3.96 2.95 2.51
N VAL A 69 -5.29 3.06 2.53
CA VAL A 69 -6.06 3.52 3.68
C VAL A 69 -6.79 2.35 4.31
N PHE A 70 -6.37 1.97 5.51
CA PHE A 70 -6.94 0.90 6.31
C PHE A 70 -7.79 1.47 7.44
N TYR A 71 -8.98 0.88 7.62
CA TYR A 71 -9.93 1.19 8.68
C TYR A 71 -10.04 -0.06 9.57
N PRO A 72 -9.20 -0.19 10.63
CA PRO A 72 -9.13 -1.38 11.48
C PRO A 72 -10.49 -1.83 12.05
N ALA A 73 -11.24 -0.89 12.63
CA ALA A 73 -12.54 -1.16 13.22
C ALA A 73 -13.57 -1.72 12.22
N GLU A 74 -13.45 -1.36 10.94
CA GLU A 74 -14.34 -1.85 9.89
C GLU A 74 -13.76 -3.06 9.14
N GLN A 75 -12.49 -3.41 9.39
CA GLN A 75 -11.71 -4.39 8.63
C GLN A 75 -11.70 -4.11 7.12
N LYS A 76 -11.77 -2.83 6.74
CA LYS A 76 -11.82 -2.37 5.34
C LYS A 76 -10.52 -1.71 4.95
N CYS A 77 -10.11 -1.94 3.71
CA CYS A 77 -8.94 -1.32 3.11
C CYS A 77 -9.31 -0.72 1.76
N ARG A 78 -8.80 0.47 1.46
CA ARG A 78 -8.98 1.16 0.19
C ARG A 78 -7.62 1.56 -0.37
N LEU A 79 -7.47 1.43 -1.67
CA LEU A 79 -6.25 1.83 -2.38
C LEU A 79 -6.57 3.01 -3.29
N TRP A 80 -5.72 4.03 -3.23
CA TRP A 80 -5.77 5.19 -4.10
C TRP A 80 -4.48 5.24 -4.90
N LEU A 81 -4.61 5.53 -6.19
CA LEU A 81 -3.51 5.52 -7.15
C LEU A 81 -3.46 6.86 -7.87
N THR A 82 -2.26 7.42 -8.01
CA THR A 82 -2.00 8.55 -8.90
C THR A 82 -1.08 8.08 -10.02
N VAL A 83 -1.39 8.48 -11.25
CA VAL A 83 -0.79 7.98 -12.49
C VAL A 83 -0.38 9.15 -13.37
#